data_AF-A0A841D617-F1
#
_entry.id   AF-A0A841D617-F1
#
_cell.length_a   1.000
_cell.length_b   1.000
_cell.length_c   1.000
_cell.angle_alpha   90.00
_cell.angle_beta   90.00
_cell.angle_gamma   90.00
#
_symmetry.space_group_name_H-M   'P 1'
#
loop_
_entity.id
_entity.type
_entity.pdbx_description
1 polymer ?
#
loop_
_entity_poly.entity_id
_entity_poly.type
_entity_poly.pdbx_seq_one_letter_code
_entity_poly.pdbx_strand_id
1 'polypeptide(L)' 'MTLMTYDEEFPYPPALTWEQADSLAACIGRAFPGWTVWRAHRTWYATCPDPGGLPRTLHAPAPDALCEQLAARAATDESG' A
#
# COMPACT_ATOMS: atom_id res chain seq x y z
N MET A 1 43.74 18.54 13.71
CA MET A 1 43.54 17.41 12.79
C MET A 1 42.05 17.11 12.75
N THR A 2 41.41 17.49 11.65
CA THR A 2 39.96 17.30 11.43
C THR A 2 39.76 15.90 10.87
N LEU A 3 39.06 15.02 11.59
CA LEU A 3 38.58 13.76 11.03
C LEU A 3 37.14 13.97 10.58
N MET A 4 36.97 14.22 9.27
CA MET A 4 35.71 14.00 8.60
C MET A 4 35.60 12.50 8.31
N THR A 5 34.80 11.78 9.08
CA THR A 5 34.30 10.46 8.68
C THR A 5 32.96 10.66 8.01
N TYR A 6 33.02 10.87 6.70
CA TYR A 6 31.90 10.69 5.79
C TYR A 6 31.73 9.18 5.66
N ASP A 7 30.75 8.61 6.36
CA ASP A 7 30.37 7.21 6.15
C ASP A 7 29.30 7.19 5.05
N GLU A 8 29.71 6.69 3.89
CA GLU A 8 28.91 6.53 2.68
C GLU A 8 27.88 5.41 2.86
N GLU A 9 26.77 5.66 3.55
CA GLU A 9 25.63 4.75 3.53
C GLU A 9 24.83 4.96 2.24
N PHE A 10 25.18 4.20 1.20
CA PHE A 10 24.38 4.08 -0.02
C PHE A 10 22.92 3.75 0.33
N PRO A 11 21.95 4.39 -0.35
CA PRO A 11 20.58 4.48 0.12
C PRO A 11 19.88 3.14 -0.03
N TYR A 12 19.64 2.44 1.08
CA TYR A 12 18.39 1.69 1.16
C TYR A 12 17.28 2.69 0.79
N PRO A 13 16.34 2.36 -0.13
CA PRO A 13 15.24 3.27 -0.40
C PRO A 13 14.66 3.65 0.96
N PRO A 14 14.56 4.95 1.30
CA PRO A 14 14.11 5.35 2.61
C PRO A 14 12.80 4.62 2.84
N ALA A 15 12.76 3.78 3.89
CA ALA A 15 11.54 3.10 4.26
C ALA A 15 10.45 4.17 4.26
N LEU A 16 9.44 4.03 3.39
CA LEU A 16 8.41 5.05 3.15
C LEU A 16 8.05 5.69 4.48
N THR A 17 8.19 7.02 4.57
CA THR A 17 7.77 7.73 5.77
C THR A 17 6.29 7.49 6.00
N TRP A 18 5.81 7.68 7.22
CA TRP A 18 4.38 7.52 7.51
C TRP A 18 3.51 8.41 6.60
N GLU A 19 3.91 9.66 6.35
CA GLU A 19 3.20 10.56 5.43
C GLU A 19 3.21 10.10 3.97
N GLN A 20 4.35 9.59 3.49
CA GLN A 20 4.43 9.06 2.12
C GLN A 20 3.58 7.79 1.96
N ALA A 21 3.57 6.93 2.99
CA ALA A 21 2.73 5.74 3.00
C ALA A 21 1.24 6.09 3.05
N ASP A 22 0.85 7.09 3.82
CA ASP A 22 -0.53 7.59 3.90
C ASP A 22 -0.96 8.21 2.56
N SER A 23 -0.11 9.05 1.97
CA SER A 23 -0.35 9.64 0.64
C SER A 23 -0.50 8.57 -0.44
N LEU A 24 0.33 7.52 -0.40
CA LEU A 24 0.25 6.40 -1.33
C LEU A 24 -1.01 5.56 -1.07
N ALA A 25 -1.36 5.30 0.18
CA ALA A 25 -2.60 4.61 0.54
C ALA A 25 -3.83 5.37 0.01
N ALA A 26 -3.88 6.69 0.20
CA ALA A 26 -4.93 7.54 -0.33
C ALA A 26 -4.97 7.52 -1.87
N CYS A 27 -3.81 7.48 -2.54
CA CYS A 27 -3.73 7.36 -3.99
C CYS A 27 -4.32 6.03 -4.49
N ILE A 28 -3.95 4.91 -3.85
CA ILE A 28 -4.48 3.58 -4.19
C ILE A 28 -5.99 3.53 -3.92
N GLY A 29 -6.47 4.04 -2.78
CA GLY A 29 -7.91 4.08 -2.48
C GLY A 29 -8.72 4.94 -3.45
N ARG A 30 -8.11 6.00 -4.04
CA ARG A 30 -8.74 6.78 -5.12
C ARG A 30 -8.78 6.02 -6.45
N ALA A 31 -7.77 5.21 -6.75
CA ALA A 31 -7.73 4.38 -7.95
C ALA A 31 -8.72 3.21 -7.88
N PHE A 32 -8.99 2.69 -6.68
CA PHE A 32 -9.90 1.58 -6.43
C PHE A 32 -11.07 2.04 -5.53
N PRO A 33 -12.08 2.73 -6.10
CA PRO A 33 -13.21 3.21 -5.33
C PRO A 33 -13.92 2.06 -4.60
N GLY A 34 -14.24 2.27 -3.33
CA GLY A 34 -14.80 1.25 -2.45
C GLY A 34 -13.76 0.52 -1.59
N TRP A 35 -12.47 0.66 -1.87
CA TRP A 35 -11.40 0.11 -1.03
C TRP A 35 -10.75 1.18 -0.15
N THR A 36 -10.80 0.97 1.16
CA THR A 36 -10.00 1.73 2.12
C THR A 36 -8.64 1.06 2.24
N VAL A 37 -7.57 1.80 1.96
CA VAL A 37 -6.20 1.30 1.99
C VAL A 37 -5.44 1.96 3.12
N TRP A 38 -4.61 1.20 3.82
CA TRP A 38 -3.68 1.72 4.82
C TRP A 38 -2.45 0.83 4.93
N ARG A 39 -1.38 1.36 5.52
CA ARG A 39 -0.19 0.58 5.85
C ARG A 39 -0.09 0.43 7.36
N ALA A 40 0.16 -0.78 7.83
CA ALA A 40 0.56 -1.02 9.21
C ALA A 40 1.90 -1.76 9.23
N HIS A 41 2.88 -1.21 9.94
CA HIS A 41 4.27 -1.71 9.98
C HIS A 41 4.90 -1.83 8.58
N ARG A 42 5.02 -3.06 8.06
CA ARG A 42 5.63 -3.39 6.76
C ARG A 42 4.63 -4.03 5.80
N THR A 43 3.34 -3.96 6.12
CA THR A 43 2.27 -4.59 5.37
C THR A 43 1.23 -3.56 4.97
N TRP A 44 0.83 -3.61 3.71
CA TRP A 44 -0.26 -2.86 3.13
C TRP A 44 -1.54 -3.66 3.29
N TYR A 45 -2.61 -2.97 3.65
CA TYR A 45 -3.94 -3.54 3.85
C TYR A 45 -4.93 -2.77 3.00
N ALA A 46 -5.89 -3.49 2.43
CA ALA A 46 -7.05 -2.89 1.80
C ALA A 46 -8.31 -3.60 2.33
N THR A 47 -9.34 -2.83 2.69
CA THR A 47 -10.65 -3.39 3.03
C THR A 47 -11.74 -2.77 2.18
N CYS A 48 -12.65 -3.58 1.70
CA CYS A 48 -13.87 -3.13 1.04
C CYS A 48 -15.07 -3.48 1.93
N PRO A 49 -15.87 -2.49 2.39
CA PRO A 49 -17.14 -2.75 3.03
C PRO A 49 -18.14 -3.16 1.94
N ASP A 50 -18.31 -4.48 1.77
CA ASP A 50 -19.32 -5.02 0.88
C ASP A 50 -20.71 -4.92 1.57
N PRO A 51 -21.70 -4.25 0.99
CA PRO A 51 -23.00 -4.04 1.62
C PRO A 51 -23.85 -5.32 1.76
N GLY A 52 -23.43 -6.45 1.18
CA GLY A 52 -24.12 -7.74 1.26
C GLY A 52 -23.26 -8.91 1.75
N GLY A 53 -22.00 -8.68 2.10
CA GLY A 53 -21.02 -9.74 2.36
C GLY A 53 -20.16 -9.53 3.60
N LEU A 54 -19.32 -10.52 3.90
CA LEU A 54 -18.25 -10.36 4.88
C LEU A 54 -17.24 -9.33 4.36
N PRO A 55 -16.76 -8.39 5.20
CA PRO A 55 -15.75 -7.42 4.80
C PRO A 55 -14.52 -8.14 4.24
N ARG A 56 -14.12 -7.77 3.02
CA ARG A 56 -12.99 -8.39 2.34
C ARG A 56 -11.74 -7.61 2.68
N THR A 57 -10.81 -8.25 3.39
CA THR A 57 -9.51 -7.67 3.73
C THR A 57 -8.41 -8.33 2.92
N LEU A 58 -7.71 -7.53 2.12
CA LEU A 58 -6.50 -7.90 1.40
C LEU A 58 -5.29 -7.38 2.16
N HIS A 59 -4.17 -8.09 2.03
CA HIS A 59 -2.91 -7.65 2.59
C HIS A 59 -1.75 -8.01 1.65
N ALA A 60 -0.73 -7.16 1.61
CA ALA A 60 0.44 -7.36 0.78
C ALA A 60 1.69 -6.74 1.41
N PRO A 61 2.88 -7.29 1.19
CA PRO A 61 4.14 -6.72 1.70
C PRO A 61 4.55 -5.44 0.94
N ALA A 62 4.01 -5.23 -0.26
CA ALA A 62 4.34 -4.10 -1.14
C ALA A 62 3.05 -3.48 -1.72
N PRO A 63 3.06 -2.18 -2.04
CA PRO A 63 1.90 -1.51 -2.61
C PRO A 63 1.55 -2.04 -4.00
N ASP A 64 2.54 -2.36 -4.84
CA ASP A 64 2.31 -2.91 -6.19
C ASP A 64 1.56 -4.25 -6.13
N ALA A 65 1.99 -5.14 -5.24
CA ALA A 65 1.32 -6.42 -5.01
C ALA A 65 -0.11 -6.26 -4.45
N LEU A 66 -0.37 -5.18 -3.70
CA LEU A 66 -1.74 -4.84 -3.28
C LEU A 66 -2.57 -4.38 -4.49
N CYS A 67 -2.03 -3.51 -5.32
CA CYS A 67 -2.68 -3.02 -6.54
C CYS A 67 -3.01 -4.16 -7.51
N GLU A 68 -2.11 -5.14 -7.69
CA GLU A 68 -2.39 -6.32 -8.52
C GLU A 68 -3.57 -7.13 -7.99
N GLN A 69 -3.63 -7.36 -6.67
CA GLN A 69 -4.76 -8.05 -6.05
C GLN A 69 -6.06 -7.27 -6.21
N LEU A 70 -6.02 -5.95 -6.05
CA LEU A 70 -7.18 -5.07 -6.24
C LEU A 70 -7.66 -5.08 -7.69
N ALA A 71 -6.75 -4.99 -8.65
CA ALA A 71 -7.06 -5.04 -10.09
C ALA A 71 -7.67 -6.38 -10.50
N ALA A 72 -7.12 -7.50 -10.02
CA ALA A 72 -7.69 -8.82 -10.26
C ALA A 72 -9.13 -8.94 -9.71
N ARG A 73 -9.42 -8.28 -8.58
CA ARG A 73 -10.76 -8.26 -7.99
C ARG A 73 -11.72 -7.36 -8.75
N ALA A 74 -11.31 -6.17 -9.15
CA ALA A 74 -12.13 -5.30 -9.99
C ALA A 74 -12.54 -6.01 -11.29
N ALA A 75 -11.62 -6.75 -11.92
CA ALA A 75 -11.91 -7.53 -13.11
C ALA A 75 -12.89 -8.71 -12.86
N THR A 76 -12.91 -9.27 -11.64
CA THR A 76 -13.83 -10.36 -11.27
C THR A 76 -15.26 -9.84 -11.04
N ASP A 77 -15.41 -8.62 -10.52
CA ASP A 77 -16.72 -8.02 -10.22
C ASP A 77 -17.47 -7.63 -11.51
N GLU A 78 -16.76 -7.16 -12.54
CA GLU A 78 -17.34 -6.78 -13.84
C GLU A 78 -17.74 -7.98 -14.73
N SER A 79 -17.42 -9.21 -14.30
CA SER A 79 -17.77 -10.44 -15.03
C SER A 79 -19.04 -11.14 -14.49
N GLY A 80 -19.69 -10.56 -13.49
CA GLY A 80 -20.85 -11.12 -12.77
C GLY A 80 -22.20 -10.61 -13.24
#